data_AF-A0A0F0EX34-F1
#
_entry.id   AF-A0A0F0EX34-F1
#
_cell.length_a   1.000
_cell.length_b   1.000
_cell.length_c   1.000
_cell.angle_alpha   90.00
_cell.angle_beta   90.00
_cell.angle_gamma   90.00
#
_symmetry.space_group_name_H-M   'P 1'
#
loop_
_entity.id
_entity.type
_entity.pdbx_description
1 polymer ?
#
loop_
_entity_poly.entity_id
_entity_poly.type
_entity_poly.pdbx_seq_one_letter_code
_entity_poly.pdbx_strand_id
1 'polypeptide(L)'
;MNKKISVLLMAAGTIGLSAPAHAQADPAVLKGMYEMSRNVAGLTSYCVGKGFLKADSIKNAKKMVALMAGLPGVDTSGGDASEATGLRGKVRLSDGREEGIESSPLGARQWCKDSAQGVSDGLKSAAAG
;
A
#
# COMPACT_ATOMS: atom_id res chain seq x y z
N MET A 1 -19.83 -2.58 -57.76
CA MET A 1 -19.87 -1.10 -57.78
C MET A 1 -19.23 -0.59 -56.50
N ASN A 2 -17.94 -0.28 -56.54
CA ASN A 2 -17.38 1.05 -56.81
C ASN A 2 -17.53 2.02 -55.62
N LYS A 3 -16.49 2.08 -54.77
CA LYS A 3 -15.83 3.36 -54.51
C LYS A 3 -14.35 3.16 -54.20
N LYS A 4 -13.55 3.50 -55.22
CA LYS A 4 -12.10 3.68 -55.22
C LYS A 4 -11.76 4.70 -54.13
N ILE A 5 -10.89 4.35 -53.18
CA ILE A 5 -9.49 4.79 -53.14
C ILE A 5 -9.33 6.27 -53.56
N SER A 6 -9.11 7.12 -52.57
CA SER A 6 -8.14 8.23 -52.63
C SER A 6 -8.18 9.02 -51.33
N VAL A 7 -7.25 8.75 -50.41
CA VAL A 7 -6.52 9.80 -49.68
C VAL A 7 -5.10 9.28 -49.47
N LEU A 8 -4.22 9.72 -50.36
CA LEU A 8 -2.78 9.80 -50.13
C LEU A 8 -2.54 11.06 -49.29
N LEU A 9 -2.05 10.92 -48.07
CA LEU A 9 -1.23 11.95 -47.44
C LEU A 9 -0.13 11.29 -46.60
N MET A 10 1.03 11.27 -47.25
CA MET A 10 2.40 11.32 -46.77
C MET A 10 2.66 11.19 -45.26
N ALA A 11 3.32 10.08 -44.94
CA ALA A 11 4.57 9.93 -44.18
C ALA A 11 5.13 11.09 -43.31
N ALA A 12 5.81 10.63 -42.26
CA ALA A 12 6.80 11.30 -41.42
C ALA A 12 6.27 11.96 -40.13
N GLY A 13 5.68 11.14 -39.25
CA GLY A 13 5.80 11.36 -37.82
C GLY A 13 6.80 10.34 -37.29
N THR A 14 7.98 10.80 -36.89
CA THR A 14 8.91 10.03 -36.06
C THR A 14 8.13 9.25 -35.01
N ILE A 15 8.16 7.92 -35.07
CA ILE A 15 7.83 7.11 -33.89
C ILE A 15 8.99 7.37 -32.95
N GLY A 16 8.91 8.49 -32.24
CA GLY A 16 9.67 8.70 -31.05
C GLY A 16 9.42 7.47 -30.21
N LEU A 17 10.49 6.74 -29.93
CA LEU A 17 10.53 5.76 -28.88
C LEU A 17 10.19 6.50 -27.59
N SER A 18 8.91 6.75 -27.35
CA SER A 18 8.40 7.01 -26.02
C SER A 18 8.69 5.73 -25.26
N ALA A 19 9.84 5.75 -24.58
CA ALA A 19 10.17 4.83 -23.50
C ALA A 19 8.91 4.63 -22.64
N PRO A 20 8.69 3.42 -22.08
CA PRO A 20 7.50 3.19 -21.28
C PRO A 20 7.55 4.20 -20.14
N ALA A 21 6.63 5.16 -20.15
CA ALA A 21 6.31 5.89 -18.94
C ALA A 21 5.87 4.81 -17.96
N HIS A 22 6.73 4.51 -16.97
CA HIS A 22 6.30 3.74 -15.81
C HIS A 22 5.05 4.44 -15.30
N ALA A 23 3.88 3.83 -15.53
CA ALA A 23 2.62 4.41 -15.13
C ALA A 23 2.69 4.58 -13.61
N GLN A 24 2.88 5.81 -13.16
CA GLN A 24 2.87 6.16 -11.76
C GLN A 24 1.54 5.68 -11.20
N ALA A 25 1.57 4.93 -10.10
CA ALA A 25 0.35 4.39 -9.51
C ALA A 25 -0.66 5.52 -9.24
N ASP A 26 -1.95 5.21 -9.42
CA ASP A 26 -3.03 6.18 -9.23
C ASP A 26 -2.92 6.85 -7.85
N PRO A 27 -3.09 8.19 -7.74
CA PRO A 27 -2.96 8.89 -6.47
C PRO A 27 -3.83 8.35 -5.33
N ALA A 28 -5.03 7.84 -5.63
CA ALA A 28 -5.90 7.23 -4.63
C ALA A 28 -5.35 5.88 -4.15
N VAL A 29 -4.73 5.10 -5.05
CA VAL A 29 -4.02 3.86 -4.69
C VAL A 29 -2.83 4.17 -3.80
N LEU A 30 -2.03 5.17 -4.15
CA LEU A 30 -0.88 5.62 -3.35
C LEU A 30 -1.29 6.10 -1.95
N LYS A 31 -2.37 6.89 -1.87
CA LYS A 31 -2.96 7.30 -0.59
C LYS A 31 -3.41 6.09 0.24
N GLY A 32 -4.13 5.16 -0.38
CA GLY A 32 -4.59 3.93 0.27
C GLY A 32 -3.42 3.10 0.81
N MET A 33 -2.36 2.91 0.04
CA MET A 33 -1.15 2.19 0.49
C MET A 33 -0.50 2.86 1.70
N TYR A 34 -0.39 4.19 1.69
CA TYR A 34 0.14 4.94 2.82
C TYR A 34 -0.74 4.79 4.07
N GLU A 35 -2.05 5.01 3.95
CA GLU A 35 -2.98 4.86 5.07
C GLU A 35 -3.00 3.44 5.64
N MET A 36 -2.95 2.41 4.77
CA MET A 36 -2.86 1.02 5.20
C MET A 36 -1.54 0.74 5.93
N SER A 37 -0.41 1.30 5.46
CA SER A 37 0.87 1.14 6.15
C SER A 37 0.84 1.74 7.57
N ARG A 38 0.18 2.90 7.74
CA ARG A 38 -0.03 3.54 9.04
C ARG A 38 -0.97 2.72 9.92
N ASN A 39 -2.05 2.18 9.35
CA ASN A 39 -2.96 1.28 10.07
C ASN A 39 -2.24 0.02 10.57
N VAL A 40 -1.40 -0.61 9.75
CA VAL A 40 -0.56 -1.76 10.14
C VAL A 40 0.46 -1.38 11.22
N ALA A 41 1.02 -0.17 11.20
CA ALA A 41 1.91 0.30 12.28
C ALA A 41 1.17 0.44 13.62
N GLY A 42 -0.06 0.96 13.60
CA GLY A 42 -0.94 0.99 14.77
C GLY A 42 -1.29 -0.41 15.26
N LEU A 43 -1.69 -1.31 14.35
CA LEU A 43 -2.01 -2.71 14.67
C LEU A 43 -0.82 -3.45 15.26
N THR A 44 0.38 -3.22 14.72
CA THR A 44 1.62 -3.81 15.25
C THR A 44 1.85 -3.36 16.69
N SER A 45 1.62 -2.08 16.99
CA SER A 45 1.71 -1.54 18.35
C SER A 45 0.67 -2.16 19.29
N TYR A 46 -0.58 -2.32 18.84
CA TYR A 46 -1.61 -3.06 19.56
C TYR A 46 -1.18 -4.52 19.83
N CYS A 47 -0.66 -5.22 18.82
CA CYS A 47 -0.19 -6.61 18.93
C CYS A 47 0.98 -6.76 19.91
N VAL A 48 1.89 -5.78 19.96
CA VAL A 48 2.96 -5.70 20.98
C VAL A 48 2.37 -5.47 22.37
N GLY A 49 1.42 -4.54 22.51
CA GLY A 49 0.74 -4.28 23.78
C GLY A 49 -0.03 -5.48 24.34
N LYS A 50 -0.54 -6.35 23.46
CA LYS A 50 -1.17 -7.63 23.84
C LYS A 50 -0.18 -8.76 24.11
N GLY A 51 1.12 -8.56 23.89
CA GLY A 51 2.14 -9.59 24.04
C GLY A 51 2.15 -10.66 22.93
N PHE A 52 1.58 -10.37 21.76
CA PHE A 52 1.58 -11.28 20.61
C PHE A 52 2.84 -11.15 19.76
N LEU A 53 3.46 -9.97 19.78
CA LEU A 53 4.69 -9.63 19.06
C LEU A 53 5.74 -9.02 19.99
N LYS A 54 6.99 -8.98 19.52
CA LYS A 54 8.09 -8.28 20.21
C LYS A 54 8.11 -6.80 19.81
N ALA A 55 8.65 -5.95 20.68
CA ALA A 55 8.75 -4.50 20.43
C ALA A 55 9.43 -4.14 19.10
N ASP A 56 10.42 -4.93 18.67
CA ASP A 56 11.13 -4.74 17.40
C ASP A 56 10.23 -4.82 16.16
N SER A 57 9.06 -5.49 16.24
CA SER A 57 8.09 -5.54 15.13
C SER A 57 7.60 -4.14 14.74
N ILE A 58 7.52 -3.20 15.70
CA ILE A 58 7.12 -1.81 15.44
C ILE A 58 8.14 -1.12 14.52
N LYS A 59 9.44 -1.43 14.66
CA LYS A 59 10.50 -0.85 13.83
C LYS A 59 10.30 -1.23 12.35
N ASN A 60 9.94 -2.47 12.07
CA ASN A 60 9.68 -2.92 10.70
C ASN A 60 8.42 -2.28 10.12
N ALA A 61 7.34 -2.18 10.90
CA ALA A 61 6.13 -1.48 10.45
C ALA A 61 6.42 0.00 10.13
N LYS A 62 7.20 0.70 10.96
CA LYS A 62 7.63 2.08 10.70
C LYS A 62 8.52 2.23 9.46
N LYS A 63 9.38 1.25 9.16
CA LYS A 63 10.15 1.24 7.90
C LYS A 63 9.23 1.14 6.69
N MET A 64 8.20 0.30 6.75
CA MET A 64 7.21 0.20 5.67
C MET A 64 6.47 1.53 5.46
N VAL A 65 6.05 2.18 6.54
CA VAL A 65 5.46 3.54 6.48
C VAL A 65 6.40 4.53 5.80
N ALA A 66 7.68 4.52 6.17
CA ALA A 66 8.67 5.43 5.59
C ALA A 66 8.88 5.17 4.09
N LEU A 67 8.88 3.90 3.65
CA LEU A 67 8.94 3.56 2.23
C LEU A 67 7.74 4.12 1.47
N MET A 68 6.52 3.95 2.01
CA MET A 68 5.31 4.48 1.37
C MET A 68 5.32 6.01 1.34
N ALA A 69 5.73 6.67 2.43
CA ALA A 69 5.85 8.13 2.49
C ALA A 69 6.88 8.70 1.51
N GLY A 70 7.89 7.90 1.13
CA GLY A 70 8.94 8.31 0.20
C GLY A 70 8.52 8.25 -1.27
N LEU A 71 7.36 7.68 -1.60
CA LEU A 71 6.88 7.65 -2.97
C LEU A 71 6.43 9.06 -3.42
N PRO A 72 6.81 9.51 -4.63
CA PRO A 72 6.44 10.84 -5.12
C PRO A 72 4.92 11.04 -5.20
N GLY A 73 4.44 12.17 -4.66
CA GLY A 73 3.04 12.58 -4.78
C GLY A 73 2.05 11.82 -3.90
N VAL A 74 2.52 11.06 -2.90
CA VAL A 74 1.65 10.43 -1.90
C VAL A 74 0.96 11.47 -1.03
N ASP A 75 -0.37 11.38 -0.96
CA ASP A 75 -1.17 12.11 0.03
C ASP A 75 -1.10 11.40 1.40
N THR A 76 -0.57 12.09 2.40
CA THR A 76 -0.38 11.55 3.76
C THR A 76 -1.45 11.98 4.76
N SER A 77 -2.46 12.74 4.34
CA SER A 77 -3.43 13.42 5.22
C SER A 77 -4.24 12.48 6.13
N GLY A 78 -4.53 11.25 5.70
CA GLY A 78 -5.28 10.27 6.49
C GLY A 78 -4.43 9.36 7.39
N GLY A 79 -3.10 9.51 7.37
CA GLY A 79 -2.18 8.60 8.04
C GLY A 79 -2.40 8.45 9.54
N ASP A 80 -2.51 9.57 10.25
CA ASP A 80 -2.66 9.57 11.72
C ASP A 80 -4.00 8.97 12.15
N ALA A 81 -5.08 9.24 11.42
CA ALA A 81 -6.38 8.64 11.67
C ALA A 81 -6.37 7.11 11.44
N SER A 82 -5.63 6.65 10.43
CA SER A 82 -5.48 5.22 10.15
C SER A 82 -4.59 4.50 11.15
N GLU A 83 -3.50 5.13 11.62
CA GLU A 83 -2.69 4.60 12.73
C GLU A 83 -3.49 4.52 14.03
N ALA A 84 -4.25 5.57 14.36
CA ALA A 84 -5.10 5.59 15.54
C ALA A 84 -6.15 4.45 15.51
N THR A 85 -6.71 4.14 14.34
CA THR A 85 -7.59 2.98 14.17
C THR A 85 -6.86 1.67 14.42
N GLY A 86 -5.64 1.55 13.91
CA GLY A 86 -4.82 0.36 14.13
C GLY A 86 -4.47 0.15 15.60
N LEU A 87 -4.16 1.22 16.34
CA LEU A 87 -3.90 1.19 17.77
C LEU A 87 -5.08 0.64 18.59
N ARG A 88 -6.30 0.73 18.06
CA ARG A 88 -7.51 0.14 18.65
C ARG A 88 -7.73 -1.32 18.27
N GLY A 89 -6.78 -1.97 17.59
CA GLY A 89 -6.90 -3.36 17.17
C GLY A 89 -7.81 -3.55 15.95
N LYS A 90 -7.98 -2.52 15.12
CA LYS A 90 -8.87 -2.55 13.96
C LYS A 90 -8.16 -2.34 12.63
N VAL A 91 -8.52 -3.14 11.65
CA VAL A 91 -8.19 -2.91 10.24
C VAL A 91 -9.15 -1.88 9.69
N ARG A 92 -8.64 -0.89 8.97
CA ARG A 92 -9.46 -0.02 8.11
C ARG A 92 -9.48 -0.61 6.70
N LEU A 93 -10.68 -0.86 6.18
CA LEU A 93 -10.87 -1.34 4.82
C LEU A 93 -10.95 -0.16 3.84
N SER A 94 -10.71 -0.43 2.56
CA SER A 94 -10.73 0.60 1.51
C SER A 94 -12.10 1.26 1.31
N ASP A 95 -13.19 0.63 1.77
CA ASP A 95 -14.55 1.18 1.78
C ASP A 95 -14.86 2.04 3.04
N GLY A 96 -13.85 2.27 3.90
CA GLY A 96 -13.95 3.07 5.11
C GLY A 96 -14.45 2.32 6.35
N ARG A 97 -14.88 1.05 6.21
CA ARG A 97 -15.27 0.22 7.35
C ARG A 97 -14.08 -0.11 8.25
N GLU A 98 -14.36 -0.29 9.53
CA GLU A 98 -13.39 -0.77 10.51
C GLU A 98 -13.79 -2.16 11.02
N GLU A 99 -12.84 -3.10 11.02
CA GLU A 99 -13.06 -4.45 11.54
C GLU A 99 -12.02 -4.80 12.59
N GLY A 100 -12.47 -5.37 13.71
CA GLY A 100 -11.57 -5.80 14.78
C GLY A 100 -10.82 -7.06 14.40
N ILE A 101 -9.51 -7.11 14.65
CA ILE A 101 -8.73 -8.33 14.39
C ILE A 101 -9.08 -9.47 15.36
N GLU A 102 -9.75 -9.15 16.47
CA GLU A 102 -10.28 -10.14 17.42
C GLU A 102 -11.41 -10.98 16.83
N SER A 103 -12.21 -10.42 15.92
CA SER A 103 -13.26 -11.17 15.20
C SER A 103 -12.75 -11.88 13.94
N SER A 104 -11.45 -11.82 13.66
CA SER A 104 -10.85 -12.55 12.53
C SER A 104 -11.03 -14.06 12.74
N PRO A 105 -11.34 -14.84 11.68
CA PRO A 105 -11.34 -16.30 11.75
C PRO A 105 -10.02 -16.92 12.20
N LEU A 106 -8.90 -16.20 12.03
CA LEU A 106 -7.57 -16.62 12.48
C LEU A 106 -7.35 -16.40 13.99
N GLY A 107 -8.18 -15.55 14.61
CA GLY A 107 -7.95 -14.97 15.93
C GLY A 107 -6.82 -13.93 15.93
N ALA A 108 -6.88 -13.00 16.89
CA ALA A 108 -5.97 -11.85 16.94
C ALA A 108 -4.48 -12.24 17.01
N ARG A 109 -4.13 -13.29 17.75
CA ARG A 109 -2.72 -13.71 17.90
C ARG A 109 -2.11 -14.15 16.57
N GLN A 110 -2.82 -14.98 15.80
CA GLN A 110 -2.32 -15.48 14.53
C GLN A 110 -2.30 -14.36 13.49
N TRP A 111 -3.37 -13.56 13.44
CA TRP A 111 -3.42 -12.36 12.60
C TRP A 111 -2.21 -11.45 12.81
N CYS A 112 -1.83 -11.18 14.07
CA CYS A 112 -0.67 -10.35 14.40
C CYS A 112 0.65 -10.93 13.88
N LYS A 113 0.85 -12.25 13.99
CA LYS A 113 2.06 -12.91 13.50
C LYS A 113 2.16 -12.83 11.98
N ASP A 114 1.06 -13.13 11.29
CA ASP A 114 1.01 -13.13 9.83
C ASP A 114 1.19 -11.72 9.27
N SER A 115 0.56 -10.72 9.91
CA SER A 115 0.75 -9.31 9.55
C SER A 115 2.21 -8.88 9.71
N ALA A 116 2.85 -9.21 10.83
CA ALA A 116 4.26 -8.87 11.06
C ALA A 116 5.21 -9.57 10.07
N GLN A 117 4.90 -10.82 9.71
CA GLN A 117 5.64 -11.56 8.68
C GLN A 117 5.48 -10.89 7.32
N GLY A 118 4.25 -10.54 6.93
CA GLY A 118 3.96 -9.83 5.68
C GLY A 118 4.69 -8.49 5.58
N VAL A 119 4.76 -7.72 6.66
CA VAL A 119 5.57 -6.48 6.72
C VAL A 119 7.05 -6.79 6.48
N SER A 120 7.59 -7.79 7.17
CA SER A 120 8.99 -8.19 7.02
C SER A 120 9.30 -8.61 5.58
N ASP A 121 8.42 -9.39 4.95
CA ASP A 121 8.65 -9.88 3.59
C ASP A 121 8.50 -8.77 2.55
N GLY A 122 7.52 -7.86 2.73
CA GLY A 122 7.41 -6.67 1.90
C GLY A 122 8.67 -5.80 1.95
N LEU A 123 9.28 -5.63 3.14
CA LEU A 123 10.56 -4.91 3.27
C LEU A 123 11.71 -5.60 2.52
N LYS A 124 11.78 -6.94 2.58
CA LYS A 124 12.81 -7.69 1.84
C LYS A 124 12.63 -7.52 0.33
N SER A 125 11.39 -7.62 -0.17
CA SER A 125 11.08 -7.41 -1.58
C SER A 125 11.43 -6.01 -2.05
N ALA A 126 11.13 -4.98 -1.25
CA ALA A 126 11.48 -3.60 -1.56
C ALA A 126 12.99 -3.32 -1.56
N ALA A 127 13.79 -4.10 -0.82
CA ALA A 127 15.25 -3.97 -0.81
C ALA A 127 15.93 -4.75 -1.95
N ALA A 128 15.20 -5.62 -2.65
CA ALA A 128 15.72 -6.47 -3.72
C ALA A 128 15.47 -5.90 -5.13
N GLY A 129 14.64 -4.87 -5.26
CA GLY A 129 14.38 -4.13 -6.49
C GLY A 129 15.09 -2.78 -6.50
#